data_AF-A0A2T1F3R1-F1
#
_entry.id   AF-A0A2T1F3R1-F1
#
_cell.length_a   1.000
_cell.length_b   1.000
_cell.length_c   1.000
_cell.angle_alpha   90.00
_cell.angle_beta   90.00
_cell.angle_gamma   90.00
#
_symmetry.space_group_name_H-M   'P 1'
#
loop_
_entity.id
_entity.type
_entity.pdbx_description
1 polymer ?
#
loop_
_entity_poly.entity_id
_entity_poly.type
_entity_poly.pdbx_seq_one_letter_code
_entity_poly.pdbx_strand_id
1 'polypeptide(L)' 'MAEVRVLTLTEPIIQGEDVRQVQEALIAAGINVSTDGVFGKETDRAVRQFQQQKGLTADGVVGAQTRKELGL' A
#
# COMPACT_ATOMS: atom_id res chain seq x y z
N MET A 1 -19.55 -5.66 4.66
CA MET A 1 -18.11 -5.89 4.95
C MET A 1 -17.41 -5.82 3.60
N ALA A 2 -16.67 -4.76 3.30
CA ALA A 2 -15.96 -4.66 2.03
C ALA A 2 -14.87 -5.73 2.02
N GLU A 3 -14.81 -6.54 0.96
CA GLU A 3 -13.81 -7.59 0.83
C GLU A 3 -12.44 -6.92 0.67
N VAL A 4 -11.53 -7.16 1.62
CA VAL A 4 -10.20 -6.56 1.61
C VAL A 4 -9.37 -7.32 0.58
N ARG A 5 -9.32 -6.78 -0.65
CA ARG A 5 -8.46 -7.34 -1.70
C ARG A 5 -6.99 -6.99 -1.45
N VAL A 6 -6.13 -7.89 -1.91
CA VAL A 6 -4.67 -7.70 -1.89
C VAL A 6 -4.29 -6.68 -2.95
N LEU A 7 -3.53 -5.64 -2.56
CA LEU A 7 -3.06 -4.62 -3.51
C LEU A 7 -1.59 -4.84 -3.83
N THR A 8 -1.24 -4.83 -5.11
CA THR A 8 0.13 -4.97 -5.59
C THR A 8 0.22 -4.41 -7.01
N LEU A 9 1.43 -4.24 -7.53
CA LEU A 9 1.67 -3.77 -8.88
C LEU A 9 1.35 -4.88 -9.88
N THR A 10 0.15 -4.85 -10.46
CA THR A 10 -0.32 -5.81 -11.47
C THR A 10 -0.84 -5.12 -12.72
N GLU A 11 -1.02 -5.90 -13.78
CA GLU A 11 -1.79 -5.51 -14.96
C GLU A 11 -3.14 -6.26 -14.95
N PRO A 12 -4.30 -5.58 -15.05
CA PRO A 12 -4.48 -4.12 -15.05
C PRO A 12 -4.10 -3.47 -13.71
N ILE A 13 -3.71 -2.19 -13.76
CA ILE A 13 -3.31 -1.44 -12.57
C ILE A 13 -4.50 -1.36 -11.60
N ILE A 14 -4.24 -1.72 -10.34
CA ILE A 14 -5.25 -1.65 -9.29
C ILE A 14 -5.48 -0.19 -8.93
N GLN A 15 -6.76 0.20 -8.88
CA GLN A 15 -7.18 1.55 -8.52
C GLN A 15 -8.46 1.50 -7.69
N GLY A 16 -8.65 2.52 -6.85
CA GLY A 16 -9.83 2.65 -6.02
C GLY A 16 -9.58 3.30 -4.65
N GLU A 17 -10.64 3.36 -3.85
CA GLU A 17 -10.61 3.97 -2.52
C GLU A 17 -9.73 3.19 -1.53
N ASP A 18 -9.60 1.87 -1.73
CA ASP A 18 -8.71 1.02 -0.95
C ASP A 18 -7.23 1.34 -1.22
N VAL A 19 -6.90 1.75 -2.45
CA VAL A 19 -5.55 2.23 -2.78
C VAL A 19 -5.30 3.61 -2.17
N ARG A 20 -6.27 4.54 -2.22
CA ARG A 20 -6.15 5.86 -1.57
C ARG A 20 -5.88 5.72 -0.07
N GLN A 21 -6.66 4.90 0.63
CA GLN A 21 -6.48 4.66 2.07
C GLN A 21 -5.07 4.15 2.40
N VAL A 22 -4.52 3.27 1.57
CA VAL A 22 -3.15 2.78 1.73
C VAL A 22 -2.13 3.88 1.47
N GLN A 23 -2.30 4.68 0.42
CA GLN A 23 -1.43 5.81 0.13
C GLN A 23 -1.45 6.85 1.27
N GLU A 24 -2.62 7.14 1.83
CA GLU A 24 -2.77 8.03 2.99
C GLU A 24 -2.10 7.46 4.24
N ALA A 25 -2.25 6.17 4.51
CA ALA A 25 -1.58 5.51 5.63
C ALA A 25 -0.06 5.49 5.46
N LEU A 26 0.44 5.34 4.23
CA LEU A 26 1.88 5.44 3.92
C LEU A 26 2.41 6.86 4.20
N ILE A 27 1.66 7.91 3.85
CA ILE A 27 1.99 9.29 4.19
C ILE A 27 2.01 9.48 5.72
N ALA A 28 1.01 8.95 6.43
CA ALA A 28 0.95 9.02 7.89
C ALA A 28 2.13 8.27 8.56
N ALA A 29 2.65 7.22 7.91
CA ALA A 29 3.85 6.50 8.33
C ALA A 29 5.17 7.23 7.97
N GLY A 30 5.10 8.41 7.35
CA GLY A 30 6.26 9.21 6.97
C GLY A 30 6.85 8.88 5.60
N ILE A 31 6.11 8.16 4.74
CA ILE A 31 6.54 7.82 3.39
C ILE A 31 5.81 8.68 2.38
N ASN A 32 6.58 9.44 1.60
CA ASN A 32 6.02 10.31 0.57
C ASN A 32 5.57 9.50 -0.65
N VAL A 33 4.28 9.58 -0.97
CA VAL A 33 3.66 8.95 -2.15
C VAL A 33 2.47 9.80 -2.62
N SER A 34 2.14 9.72 -3.91
CA SER A 34 0.92 10.35 -4.45
C SER A 34 -0.33 9.62 -3.95
N THR A 35 -1.40 10.35 -3.60
CA THR A 35 -2.72 9.83 -3.21
C THR A 35 -3.73 9.91 -4.36
N ASP A 36 -3.32 9.41 -5.53
CA ASP A 36 -4.13 9.39 -6.74
C ASP A 36 -5.13 8.22 -6.80
N GLY A 37 -5.04 7.28 -5.84
CA GLY A 37 -5.85 6.08 -5.81
C GLY A 37 -5.41 5.02 -6.81
N VAL A 38 -4.17 5.09 -7.31
CA VAL A 38 -3.60 4.19 -8.31
C VAL A 38 -2.39 3.45 -7.74
N PHE A 39 -2.40 2.12 -7.80
CA PHE A 39 -1.30 1.29 -7.31
C PHE A 39 -0.21 1.18 -8.39
N GLY A 40 0.42 2.32 -8.67
CA GLY A 40 1.53 2.43 -9.62
C GLY A 40 2.88 2.06 -9.00
N LYS A 41 3.94 2.25 -9.80
CA LYS A 41 5.32 1.99 -9.39
C LYS A 41 5.75 2.81 -8.16
N GLU A 42 5.23 4.03 -8.01
CA GLU A 42 5.50 4.87 -6.84
C GLU A 42 4.87 4.28 -5.57
N THR A 43 3.63 3.81 -5.65
CA THR A 43 2.93 3.14 -4.56
C THR A 43 3.62 1.82 -4.18
N ASP A 44 4.03 1.00 -5.14
CA ASP A 44 4.83 -0.21 -4.88
C ASP A 44 6.13 0.12 -4.15
N ARG A 45 6.88 1.12 -4.60
CA ARG A 45 8.13 1.54 -3.93
C ARG A 45 7.87 2.01 -2.50
N ALA A 46 6.82 2.79 -2.29
CA ALA A 46 6.42 3.27 -0.96
C ALA A 46 6.03 2.12 -0.03
N VAL A 47 5.27 1.13 -0.52
CA VAL A 47 4.90 -0.07 0.23
C VAL A 47 6.13 -0.88 0.61
N ARG A 48 7.05 -1.13 -0.32
CA ARG A 48 8.30 -1.85 -0.03
C ARG A 48 9.14 -1.11 1.02
N GLN A 49 9.25 0.20 0.92
CA GLN A 49 9.95 1.03 1.90
C GLN A 49 9.30 0.94 3.28
N PHE A 50 7.97 0.96 3.36
CA PHE A 50 7.24 0.77 4.60
C PHE A 50 7.49 -0.60 5.22
N GLN A 51 7.35 -1.65 4.40
CA GLN A 51 7.60 -3.02 4.81
C GLN A 51 9.03 -3.17 5.38
N GLN A 52 10.04 -2.58 4.74
CA GLN A 52 11.41 -2.57 5.26
C GLN A 52 11.53 -1.85 6.61
N GLN A 53 10.90 -0.68 6.77
CA GLN A 53 10.92 0.07 8.04
C GLN A 53 10.24 -0.68 9.19
N LYS A 54 9.24 -1.51 8.89
CA LYS A 54 8.51 -2.33 9.87
C LYS A 54 9.11 -3.71 10.09
N GLY A 55 10.20 -4.06 9.40
CA GLY A 55 10.80 -5.40 9.47
C GLY A 55 9.94 -6.49 8.83
N LEU A 56 9.03 -6.13 7.92
CA LEU A 56 8.27 -7.05 7.09
C LEU A 56 9.05 -7.43 5.83
N THR A 57 8.62 -8.49 5.16
CA THR A 57 9.09 -8.81 3.81
C THR A 57 8.70 -7.69 2.84
N ALA A 58 9.69 -7.13 2.14
CA ALA A 58 9.54 -6.00 1.23
C ALA A 58 9.06 -6.42 -0.17
N ASP A 59 7.97 -7.19 -0.23
CA ASP A 59 7.41 -7.79 -1.44
C ASP A 59 6.56 -6.83 -2.28
N GLY A 60 6.18 -5.66 -1.75
CA GLY A 60 5.32 -4.69 -2.43
C GLY A 60 3.84 -5.10 -2.45
N VAL A 61 3.45 -6.06 -1.61
CA VAL A 61 2.09 -6.60 -1.51
C VAL A 61 1.42 -6.09 -0.24
N VAL A 62 0.31 -5.38 -0.41
CA VAL A 62 -0.51 -4.90 0.70
C VAL A 62 -1.57 -5.94 1.05
N GLY A 63 -1.11 -6.97 1.77
CA GLY A 63 -1.97 -7.98 2.39
C GLY A 63 -2.39 -7.62 3.82
N ALA A 64 -2.96 -8.58 4.54
CA ALA A 64 -3.47 -8.37 5.91
C ALA A 64 -2.38 -7.90 6.90
N GLN A 65 -1.14 -8.41 6.77
CA GLN A 65 -0.04 -8.01 7.65
C GLN A 65 0.37 -6.54 7.42
N THR A 66 0.57 -6.14 6.16
CA THR A 66 0.92 -4.75 5.83
C THR A 66 -0.19 -3.78 6.24
N ARG A 67 -1.47 -4.14 6.03
CA ARG A 67 -2.62 -3.33 6.48
C ARG A 67 -2.67 -3.17 7.99
N LYS A 68 -2.45 -4.25 8.74
CA LYS A 68 -2.37 -4.20 10.20
C LYS A 68 -1.30 -3.22 10.68
N GLU A 69 -0.11 -3.23 10.07
CA GLU A 69 0.97 -2.31 10.43
C GLU A 69 0.68 -0.86 10.01
N LEU A 70 -0.11 -0.66 8.96
CA LEU A 70 -0.61 0.65 8.51
C LEU A 70 -1.79 1.17 9.36
N GLY A 71 -2.41 0.32 10.19
CA GLY A 71 -3.60 0.66 10.97
C GLY A 71 -4.91 0.66 10.17
N LEU A 72 -4.97 -0.14 9.09
CA LEU A 72 -6.13 -0.30 8.19
C LEU A 72 -6.92 -1.58 8.46
#